data_AF-R5NWD3-F1
#
_entry.id   AF-R5NWD3-F1
#
_cell.length_a   1.000
_cell.length_b   1.000
_cell.length_c   1.000
_cell.angle_alpha   90.00
_cell.angle_beta   90.00
_cell.angle_gamma   90.00
#
_symmetry.space_group_name_H-M   'P 1'
#
loop_
_entity.id
_entity.type
_entity.pdbx_description
1 polymer ?
#
loop_
_entity_poly.entity_id
_entity_poly.type
_entity_poly.pdbx_seq_one_letter_code
_entity_poly.pdbx_strand_id
1 'polypeptide(L)'
;MSMHAIESLVEYSVITVATASPVPPLAQSICYSLYHFQNQLDCGYTVLRVRDELEQLGYLSLLSPEQLPEPERSEAMGLVAEGGFLKDDTYVDYRSGKCCVTAGSALWKKLLDTGVIQVSSEEELRLLDPLELAEQIAPLASKALAQGDKRGADTLGHWYAFFPLSCVVGGFDDDNAPGPERIQALLRLLAVPEAFEVAAAYGNELDVDYEEEEMSFLAGWEQPYHKWLKECKTDDKQLQAKELDSFYGQVMYQYIQRHNFEEADRYASMITDEYNRLLHRCIAGYACHQWLTTQEPGTLPPSRLLSLPEVKEGFERLSGLPLPEKDLATCRVFLLQTLGLLGDYPAFIGMQQSLFTEAVEKLEQYPEGETKQMQQIALSISYYQILYTNLPDDYPSKKGWMRKGFPGLMELPDAKRRCGELLAENPQMADTLHEYMEQCDTLIQYLK
;
A
#
# COMPACT_ATOMS: atom_id res chain seq x y z
N MET A 1 -26.65 -5.32 2.45
CA MET A 1 -26.22 -3.93 2.72
C MET A 1 -25.83 -3.80 4.18
N SER A 2 -24.76 -3.07 4.49
CA SER A 2 -24.39 -2.79 5.88
C SER A 2 -25.19 -1.59 6.38
N MET A 3 -26.10 -1.79 7.34
CA MET A 3 -26.96 -0.75 7.91
C MET A 3 -26.17 0.47 8.44
N HIS A 4 -24.93 0.25 8.87
CA HIS A 4 -24.02 1.30 9.33
C HIS A 4 -23.58 2.28 8.23
N ALA A 5 -23.70 1.92 6.95
CA ALA A 5 -23.27 2.77 5.84
C ALA A 5 -24.26 3.91 5.57
N ILE A 6 -25.57 3.65 5.67
CA ILE A 6 -26.61 4.68 5.58
C ILE A 6 -26.58 5.61 6.79
N GLU A 7 -26.35 5.04 7.98
CA GLU A 7 -26.12 5.84 9.19
C GLU A 7 -24.94 6.82 9.00
N SER A 8 -23.86 6.35 8.35
CA SER A 8 -22.68 7.18 8.03
C SER A 8 -23.01 8.24 6.98
N LEU A 9 -23.80 7.92 5.94
CA LEU A 9 -24.27 8.91 4.96
C LEU A 9 -24.99 10.07 5.65
N VAL A 10 -25.89 9.77 6.58
CA VAL A 10 -26.65 10.78 7.32
C VAL A 10 -25.73 11.60 8.22
N GLU A 11 -24.86 10.95 8.99
CA GLU A 11 -23.90 11.59 9.89
C GLU A 11 -22.98 12.57 9.14
N TYR A 12 -22.31 12.13 8.07
CA TYR A 12 -21.42 12.99 7.30
C TYR A 12 -22.16 14.11 6.56
N SER A 13 -23.39 13.86 6.12
CA SER A 13 -24.23 14.90 5.51
C SER A 13 -24.60 16.01 6.50
N VAL A 14 -25.00 15.64 7.72
CA VAL A 14 -25.30 16.61 8.79
C VAL A 14 -24.07 17.44 9.13
N ILE A 15 -22.91 16.80 9.32
CA ILE A 15 -21.64 17.49 9.61
C ILE A 15 -21.28 18.46 8.48
N THR A 16 -21.45 18.05 7.22
CA THR A 16 -21.19 18.90 6.05
C THR A 16 -22.05 20.15 6.04
N VAL A 17 -23.35 20.02 6.37
CA VAL A 17 -24.28 21.16 6.41
C VAL A 17 -23.98 22.08 7.60
N ALA A 18 -23.67 21.52 8.77
CA ALA A 18 -23.35 22.28 9.98
C ALA A 18 -22.03 23.05 9.88
N THR A 19 -21.03 22.51 9.17
CA THR A 19 -19.71 23.14 8.98
C THR A 19 -19.65 24.09 7.78
N ALA A 20 -20.70 24.12 6.94
CA ALA A 20 -20.77 25.02 5.80
C ALA A 20 -20.83 26.49 6.23
N SER A 21 -20.10 27.34 5.49
CA SER A 21 -20.09 28.79 5.68
C SER A 21 -20.40 29.52 4.36
N PRO A 22 -21.51 30.27 4.27
CA PRO A 22 -22.60 30.34 5.27
C PRO A 22 -23.38 29.01 5.38
N VAL A 23 -24.08 28.82 6.50
CA VAL A 23 -25.01 27.70 6.69
C VAL A 23 -26.13 27.80 5.65
N PRO A 24 -26.52 26.70 4.97
CA PRO A 24 -27.58 26.73 3.97
C PRO A 24 -28.92 27.17 4.57
N PRO A 25 -29.73 27.99 3.88
CA PRO A 25 -31.06 28.38 4.36
C PRO A 25 -31.96 27.18 4.67
N LEU A 26 -31.87 26.12 3.85
CA LEU A 26 -32.66 24.90 4.00
C LEU A 26 -32.08 23.88 5.00
N ALA A 27 -31.12 24.25 5.86
CA ALA A 27 -30.41 23.29 6.71
C ALA A 27 -31.34 22.40 7.57
N GLN A 28 -32.41 22.96 8.12
CA GLN A 28 -33.38 22.20 8.92
C GLN A 28 -34.18 21.21 8.05
N SER A 29 -34.59 21.61 6.85
CA SER A 29 -35.27 20.77 5.86
C SER A 29 -34.37 19.67 5.31
N ILE A 30 -33.07 19.94 5.15
CA ILE A 30 -32.05 18.94 4.77
C ILE A 30 -31.96 17.87 5.86
N CYS A 31 -31.82 18.27 7.13
CA CYS A 31 -31.78 17.32 8.26
C CYS A 31 -33.08 16.51 8.34
N TYR A 32 -34.23 17.17 8.24
CA TYR A 32 -35.54 16.51 8.22
C TYR A 32 -35.63 15.45 7.12
N SER A 33 -35.16 15.76 5.92
CA SER A 33 -35.18 14.83 4.77
C SER A 33 -34.21 13.66 4.94
N LEU A 34 -33.01 13.88 5.48
CA LEU A 34 -32.04 12.83 5.79
C LEU A 34 -32.59 11.81 6.79
N TYR A 35 -33.19 12.29 7.89
CA TYR A 35 -33.78 11.40 8.89
C TYR A 35 -35.07 10.73 8.39
N HIS A 36 -35.86 11.39 7.55
CA HIS A 36 -36.98 10.75 6.88
C HIS A 36 -36.54 9.60 5.96
N PHE A 37 -35.45 9.79 5.19
CA PHE A 37 -34.84 8.74 4.38
C PHE A 37 -34.32 7.59 5.24
N GLN A 38 -33.57 7.89 6.31
CA GLN A 38 -33.03 6.88 7.21
C GLN A 38 -34.12 6.01 7.84
N ASN A 39 -35.25 6.60 8.24
CA ASN A 39 -36.36 5.89 8.89
C ASN A 39 -37.14 4.97 7.94
N GLN A 40 -36.93 5.06 6.63
CA GLN A 40 -37.50 4.11 5.66
C GLN A 40 -36.66 2.84 5.53
N LEU A 41 -35.49 2.81 6.18
CA LEU A 41 -34.53 1.72 6.16
C LEU A 41 -34.35 1.18 7.59
N ASP A 42 -33.88 -0.07 7.71
CA ASP A 42 -33.63 -0.70 9.02
C ASP A 42 -32.33 -0.16 9.64
N CYS A 43 -32.34 1.10 10.09
CA CYS A 43 -31.19 1.81 10.66
C CYS A 43 -31.36 2.06 12.17
N GLY A 44 -30.23 2.17 12.88
CA GLY A 44 -30.24 2.56 14.29
C GLY A 44 -30.52 4.05 14.52
N TYR A 45 -30.66 4.44 15.78
CA TYR A 45 -30.85 5.83 16.18
C TYR A 45 -29.52 6.62 16.13
N THR A 46 -29.37 7.51 15.15
CA THR A 46 -28.11 8.22 14.86
C THR A 46 -28.08 9.67 15.33
N VAL A 47 -29.21 10.22 15.80
CA VAL A 47 -29.33 11.63 16.26
C VAL A 47 -28.28 11.98 17.31
N LEU A 48 -27.92 11.05 18.19
CA LEU A 48 -26.91 11.30 19.23
C LEU A 48 -25.47 11.39 18.71
N ARG A 49 -25.18 10.84 17.52
CA ARG A 49 -23.83 10.85 16.93
C ARG A 49 -23.43 12.25 16.46
N VAL A 50 -24.40 13.02 15.98
CA VAL A 50 -24.26 14.39 15.45
C VAL A 50 -25.12 15.39 16.22
N ARG A 51 -25.26 15.15 17.53
CA ARG A 51 -26.20 15.89 18.40
C ARG A 51 -25.93 17.40 18.37
N ASP A 52 -24.66 17.78 18.50
CA ASP A 52 -24.25 19.17 18.64
C ASP A 52 -24.44 19.92 17.30
N GLU A 53 -24.18 19.25 16.18
CA GLU A 53 -24.45 19.74 14.83
C GLU A 53 -25.95 19.96 14.58
N LEU A 54 -26.80 19.01 14.99
CA LEU A 54 -28.25 19.13 14.81
C LEU A 54 -28.87 20.23 15.68
N GLU A 55 -28.34 20.44 16.89
CA GLU A 55 -28.72 21.56 17.75
C GLU A 55 -28.31 22.90 17.10
N GLN A 56 -27.08 22.98 16.58
CA GLN A 56 -26.60 24.16 15.84
C GLN A 56 -27.48 24.48 14.62
N LEU A 57 -27.92 23.46 13.88
CA LEU A 57 -28.77 23.61 12.70
C LEU A 57 -30.25 23.86 13.04
N GLY A 58 -30.61 23.90 14.32
CA GLY A 58 -31.97 24.09 14.79
C GLY A 58 -32.91 22.91 14.49
N TYR A 59 -32.38 21.78 14.04
CA TYR A 59 -33.16 20.57 13.81
C TYR A 59 -33.48 19.82 15.11
N LEU A 60 -32.56 19.85 16.08
CA LEU A 60 -32.72 19.19 17.37
C LEU A 60 -32.92 20.22 18.49
N SER A 61 -33.96 20.03 19.29
CA SER A 61 -34.19 20.74 20.55
C SER A 61 -34.02 19.81 21.73
N LEU A 62 -33.10 20.13 22.64
CA LEU A 62 -32.86 19.37 23.86
C LEU A 62 -33.65 19.97 25.02
N LEU A 63 -34.79 19.36 25.36
CA LEU A 63 -35.70 19.86 26.38
C LEU A 63 -35.65 19.04 27.67
N SER A 64 -35.76 19.70 28.81
CA SER A 64 -35.97 19.02 30.08
C SER A 64 -37.39 18.42 30.11
N PRO A 65 -37.63 17.25 30.73
CA PRO A 65 -38.94 16.62 30.77
C PRO A 65 -40.07 17.55 31.26
N GLU A 66 -39.76 18.46 32.18
CA GLU A 66 -40.71 19.43 32.74
C GLU A 66 -41.26 20.43 31.71
N GLN A 67 -40.53 20.64 30.61
CA GLN A 67 -40.93 21.52 29.51
C GLN A 67 -41.92 20.84 28.57
N LEU A 68 -42.06 19.51 28.63
CA LEU A 68 -42.98 18.77 27.78
C LEU A 68 -44.43 18.92 28.27
N PRO A 69 -45.43 18.83 27.36
CA PRO A 69 -46.83 18.68 27.72
C PRO A 69 -47.13 17.28 28.29
N GLU A 70 -48.29 17.10 28.90
CA GLU A 70 -48.80 15.76 29.21
C GLU A 70 -49.39 15.10 27.94
N PRO A 71 -49.30 13.77 27.78
CA PRO A 71 -48.72 12.79 28.72
C PRO A 71 -47.20 12.59 28.63
N GLU A 72 -46.51 13.21 27.67
CA GLU A 72 -45.10 12.96 27.34
C GLU A 72 -44.16 13.34 28.49
N ARG A 73 -44.50 14.37 29.27
CA ARG A 73 -43.81 14.75 30.51
C ARG A 73 -43.73 13.58 31.49
N SER A 74 -44.88 12.98 31.84
CA SER A 74 -44.93 11.90 32.82
C SER A 74 -44.12 10.68 32.38
N GLU A 75 -44.14 10.37 31.08
CA GLU A 75 -43.37 9.28 30.49
C GLU A 75 -41.86 9.57 30.49
N ALA A 76 -41.47 10.77 30.04
CA ALA A 76 -40.07 11.20 30.02
C ALA A 76 -39.45 11.25 31.42
N MET A 77 -40.20 11.70 32.44
CA MET A 77 -39.77 11.69 33.84
C MET A 77 -39.42 10.27 34.35
N GLY A 78 -40.10 9.24 33.83
CA GLY A 78 -39.80 7.84 34.14
C GLY A 78 -38.51 7.32 33.50
N LEU A 79 -38.01 7.98 32.45
CA LEU A 79 -36.86 7.53 31.65
C LEU A 79 -35.57 8.33 31.91
N VAL A 80 -35.61 9.43 32.67
CA VAL A 80 -34.43 10.30 32.90
C VAL A 80 -33.19 9.55 33.38
N ALA A 81 -33.37 8.49 34.20
CA ALA A 81 -32.27 7.74 34.79
C ALA A 81 -31.67 6.67 33.87
N GLU A 82 -32.48 6.05 33.00
CA GLU A 82 -32.07 4.89 32.19
C GLU A 82 -31.95 5.23 30.69
N GLY A 83 -32.59 6.33 30.27
CA GLY A 83 -32.80 6.67 28.87
C GLY A 83 -33.80 5.74 28.18
N GLY A 84 -34.26 6.14 27.00
CA GLY A 84 -35.19 5.31 26.23
C GLY A 84 -36.09 6.11 25.31
N PHE A 85 -36.95 5.40 24.59
CA PHE A 85 -37.93 6.00 23.69
C PHE A 85 -39.27 6.16 24.40
N LEU A 86 -39.89 7.31 24.20
CA LEU A 86 -41.31 7.50 24.44
C LEU A 86 -42.14 6.75 23.39
N LYS A 87 -43.44 6.58 23.64
CA LYS A 87 -44.40 6.00 22.68
C LYS A 87 -44.51 6.74 21.35
N ASP A 88 -44.09 8.01 21.29
CA ASP A 88 -44.10 8.83 20.08
C ASP A 88 -42.73 8.87 19.38
N ASP A 89 -41.84 7.92 19.72
CA ASP A 89 -40.48 7.76 19.23
C ASP A 89 -39.51 8.92 19.60
N THR A 90 -39.90 9.80 20.52
CA THR A 90 -38.97 10.78 21.10
C THR A 90 -37.98 10.07 22.03
N TYR A 91 -36.69 10.31 21.85
CA TYR A 91 -35.65 9.71 22.69
C TYR A 91 -35.33 10.58 23.91
N VAL A 92 -35.16 9.96 25.08
CA VAL A 92 -34.63 10.56 26.31
C VAL A 92 -33.18 10.12 26.48
N ASP A 93 -32.25 11.06 26.44
CA ASP A 93 -30.83 10.81 26.63
C ASP A 93 -30.49 10.65 28.12
N TYR A 94 -30.09 9.45 28.52
CA TYR A 94 -29.70 9.16 29.91
C TYR A 94 -28.51 10.01 30.40
N ARG A 95 -27.65 10.50 29.49
CA ARG A 95 -26.47 11.29 29.86
C ARG A 95 -26.83 12.70 30.27
N SER A 96 -27.74 13.33 29.53
CA SER A 96 -28.18 14.70 29.78
C SER A 96 -29.48 14.79 30.56
N GLY A 97 -30.25 13.71 30.63
CA GLY A 97 -31.61 13.69 31.16
C GLY A 97 -32.61 14.48 30.30
N LYS A 98 -32.22 14.85 29.07
CA LYS A 98 -33.03 15.68 28.17
C LYS A 98 -33.69 14.85 27.08
N CYS A 99 -34.84 15.34 26.63
CA CYS A 99 -35.60 14.79 25.52
C CYS A 99 -35.09 15.38 24.20
N CYS A 100 -34.75 14.50 23.26
CA CYS A 100 -34.28 14.82 21.93
C CYS A 100 -35.48 15.04 20.99
N VAL A 101 -35.97 16.28 20.94
CA VAL A 101 -37.12 16.65 20.10
C VAL A 101 -36.63 17.12 18.74
N THR A 102 -36.89 16.34 17.69
CA THR A 102 -36.50 16.67 16.31
C THR A 102 -37.58 17.46 15.57
N ALA A 103 -37.15 18.38 14.71
CA ALA A 103 -38.05 19.19 13.90
C ALA A 103 -38.90 18.29 12.98
N GLY A 104 -40.20 18.56 12.93
CA GLY A 104 -41.18 17.77 12.16
C GLY A 104 -41.82 16.60 12.91
N SER A 105 -41.28 16.19 14.08
CA SER A 105 -41.90 15.17 14.93
C SER A 105 -43.27 15.61 15.49
N ALA A 106 -44.09 14.65 15.92
CA ALA A 106 -45.40 14.94 16.51
C ALA A 106 -45.29 15.83 17.76
N LEU A 107 -44.32 15.53 18.63
CA LEU A 107 -44.05 16.32 19.83
C LEU A 107 -43.55 17.73 19.48
N TRP A 108 -42.69 17.88 18.47
CA TRP A 108 -42.24 19.19 18.01
C TRP A 108 -43.41 20.07 17.57
N LYS A 109 -44.33 19.53 16.75
CA LYS A 109 -45.54 20.27 16.32
C LYS A 109 -46.40 20.70 17.51
N LYS A 110 -46.62 19.80 18.48
CA LYS A 110 -47.36 20.11 19.73
C LYS A 110 -46.67 21.21 20.55
N LEU A 111 -45.34 21.20 20.61
CA LEU A 111 -44.55 22.20 21.33
C LEU A 111 -44.55 23.57 20.64
N LEU A 112 -44.67 23.61 19.31
CA LEU A 112 -44.89 24.85 18.56
C LEU A 112 -46.27 25.44 18.84
N ASP A 113 -47.33 24.62 18.77
CA ASP A 113 -48.71 25.07 19.01
C ASP A 113 -48.91 25.64 20.42
N THR A 114 -48.14 25.13 21.38
CA THR A 114 -48.15 25.57 22.78
C THR A 114 -47.17 26.70 23.08
N GLY A 115 -46.35 27.10 22.10
CA GLY A 115 -45.37 28.19 22.23
C GLY A 115 -44.16 27.86 23.12
N VAL A 116 -43.89 26.59 23.40
CA VAL A 116 -42.73 26.15 24.18
C VAL A 116 -41.44 26.23 23.36
N ILE A 117 -41.52 25.87 22.08
CA ILE A 117 -40.44 26.08 21.10
C ILE A 117 -40.83 27.27 20.22
N GLN A 118 -39.86 28.13 19.91
CA GLN A 118 -40.02 29.21 18.93
C GLN A 118 -39.21 28.88 17.68
N VAL A 119 -39.83 28.94 16.50
CA VAL A 119 -39.10 28.77 15.23
C VAL A 119 -38.49 30.11 14.85
N SER A 120 -37.19 30.11 14.54
CA SER A 120 -36.44 31.29 14.12
C SER A 120 -36.67 31.69 12.66
N SER A 121 -37.28 30.83 11.85
CA SER A 121 -37.59 31.06 10.43
C SER A 121 -39.05 30.71 10.11
N GLU A 122 -39.72 31.55 9.33
CA GLU A 122 -41.10 31.33 8.84
C GLU A 122 -41.20 30.22 7.76
N GLU A 123 -40.11 29.51 7.45
CA GLU A 123 -40.10 28.48 6.41
C GLU A 123 -40.66 27.16 6.91
N GLU A 124 -41.71 26.68 6.25
CA GLU A 124 -42.30 25.37 6.47
C GLU A 124 -41.26 24.27 6.14
N LEU A 125 -41.14 23.27 7.02
CA LEU A 125 -40.24 22.13 6.80
C LEU A 125 -40.63 21.42 5.50
N ARG A 126 -39.70 21.40 4.55
CA ARG A 126 -39.91 20.75 3.26
C ARG A 126 -39.20 19.41 3.21
N LEU A 127 -39.93 18.39 2.77
CA LEU A 127 -39.33 17.11 2.41
C LEU A 127 -38.70 17.26 1.02
N LEU A 128 -37.37 17.14 0.94
CA LEU A 128 -36.61 17.19 -0.29
C LEU A 128 -36.57 15.80 -0.92
N ASP A 129 -36.72 15.73 -2.24
CA ASP A 129 -36.49 14.48 -2.97
C ASP A 129 -34.99 14.09 -2.95
N PRO A 130 -34.65 12.82 -3.23
CA PRO A 130 -33.26 12.35 -3.16
C PRO A 130 -32.26 13.18 -3.99
N LEU A 131 -32.66 13.62 -5.19
CA LEU A 131 -31.79 14.41 -6.05
C LEU A 131 -31.61 15.82 -5.52
N GLU A 132 -32.70 16.46 -5.11
CA GLU A 132 -32.63 17.79 -4.52
C GLU A 132 -31.80 17.79 -3.23
N LEU A 133 -31.94 16.75 -2.39
CA LEU A 133 -31.16 16.58 -1.19
C LEU A 133 -29.65 16.46 -1.52
N ALA A 134 -29.30 15.61 -2.49
CA ALA A 134 -27.92 15.47 -2.97
C ALA A 134 -27.37 16.78 -3.58
N GLU A 135 -28.18 17.51 -4.33
CA GLU A 135 -27.82 18.81 -4.93
C GLU A 135 -27.58 19.91 -3.88
N GLN A 136 -28.21 19.84 -2.71
CA GLN A 136 -27.89 20.75 -1.61
C GLN A 136 -26.59 20.38 -0.90
N ILE A 137 -26.29 19.08 -0.74
CA ILE A 137 -25.17 18.60 0.09
C ILE A 137 -23.86 18.47 -0.71
N ALA A 138 -23.90 17.89 -1.90
CA ALA A 138 -22.71 17.59 -2.70
C ALA A 138 -21.85 18.83 -3.02
N PRO A 139 -22.41 20.02 -3.36
CA PRO A 139 -21.60 21.22 -3.58
C PRO A 139 -20.88 21.69 -2.31
N LEU A 140 -21.49 21.52 -1.14
CA LEU A 140 -20.89 21.89 0.15
C LEU A 140 -19.73 20.95 0.48
N ALA A 141 -19.94 19.64 0.30
CA ALA A 141 -18.90 18.62 0.49
C ALA A 141 -17.73 18.79 -0.48
N SER A 142 -18.03 19.08 -1.76
CA SER A 142 -17.02 19.37 -2.79
C SER A 142 -16.19 20.60 -2.44
N LYS A 143 -16.84 21.68 -1.97
CA LYS A 143 -16.14 22.87 -1.49
C LYS A 143 -15.26 22.58 -0.27
N ALA A 144 -15.76 21.79 0.68
CA ALA A 144 -15.00 21.40 1.87
C ALA A 144 -13.76 20.57 1.51
N LEU A 145 -13.91 19.60 0.60
CA LEU A 145 -12.79 18.80 0.09
C LEU A 145 -11.74 19.67 -0.61
N ALA A 146 -12.17 20.62 -1.46
CA ALA A 146 -11.27 21.55 -2.13
C ALA A 146 -10.51 22.48 -1.14
N GLN A 147 -11.05 22.67 0.06
CA GLN A 147 -10.42 23.41 1.16
C GLN A 147 -9.54 22.52 2.06
N GLY A 148 -9.42 21.23 1.75
CA GLY A 148 -8.59 20.26 2.47
C GLY A 148 -9.29 19.51 3.60
N ASP A 149 -10.60 19.67 3.78
CA ASP A 149 -11.37 18.89 4.74
C ASP A 149 -11.72 17.52 4.15
N LYS A 150 -11.05 16.48 4.63
CA LYS A 150 -11.23 15.10 4.16
C LYS A 150 -12.66 14.57 4.35
N ARG A 151 -13.43 15.12 5.30
CA ARG A 151 -14.84 14.74 5.51
C ARG A 151 -15.73 15.09 4.30
N GLY A 152 -15.27 16.01 3.45
CA GLY A 152 -15.89 16.27 2.16
C GLY A 152 -15.85 15.04 1.26
N ALA A 153 -14.73 14.32 1.21
CA ALA A 153 -14.62 13.06 0.46
C ALA A 153 -15.51 11.97 1.03
N ASP A 154 -15.60 11.86 2.36
CA ASP A 154 -16.51 10.91 3.02
C ASP A 154 -17.95 11.16 2.57
N THR A 155 -18.42 12.41 2.64
CA THR A 155 -19.78 12.77 2.23
C THR A 155 -20.03 12.47 0.76
N LEU A 156 -19.12 12.89 -0.14
CA LEU A 156 -19.25 12.64 -1.58
C LEU A 156 -19.26 11.14 -1.91
N GLY A 157 -18.41 10.35 -1.26
CA GLY A 157 -18.32 8.91 -1.50
C GLY A 157 -19.57 8.15 -1.06
N HIS A 158 -20.15 8.51 0.09
CA HIS A 158 -21.42 7.92 0.54
C HIS A 158 -22.55 8.29 -0.42
N TRP A 159 -22.65 9.56 -0.84
CA TRP A 159 -23.65 9.96 -1.84
C TRP A 159 -23.42 9.28 -3.19
N TYR A 160 -22.18 9.12 -3.65
CA TYR A 160 -21.89 8.37 -4.88
C TYR A 160 -22.37 6.91 -4.80
N ALA A 161 -22.11 6.25 -3.68
CA ALA A 161 -22.46 4.85 -3.47
C ALA A 161 -23.97 4.63 -3.32
N PHE A 162 -24.64 5.48 -2.55
CA PHE A 162 -26.02 5.25 -2.14
C PHE A 162 -27.07 6.05 -2.91
N PHE A 163 -26.67 6.98 -3.80
CA PHE A 163 -27.63 7.75 -4.58
C PHE A 163 -28.62 6.88 -5.38
N PRO A 164 -28.20 5.78 -6.06
CA PRO A 164 -29.15 4.85 -6.68
C PRO A 164 -30.20 4.31 -5.71
N LEU A 165 -29.78 3.85 -4.53
CA LEU A 165 -30.70 3.38 -3.49
C LEU A 165 -31.63 4.50 -3.01
N SER A 166 -31.11 5.72 -2.86
CA SER A 166 -31.94 6.88 -2.49
C SER A 166 -33.00 7.17 -3.54
N CYS A 167 -32.72 7.01 -4.84
CA CYS A 167 -33.71 7.11 -5.91
C CYS A 167 -34.82 6.06 -5.76
N VAL A 168 -34.46 4.79 -5.50
CA VAL A 168 -35.45 3.71 -5.27
C VAL A 168 -36.35 4.04 -4.08
N VAL A 169 -35.77 4.42 -2.95
CA VAL A 169 -36.54 4.79 -1.73
C VAL A 169 -37.39 6.04 -1.97
N GLY A 170 -36.91 6.98 -2.78
CA GLY A 170 -37.66 8.15 -3.21
C GLY A 170 -38.77 7.87 -4.21
N GLY A 171 -38.89 6.63 -4.71
CA GLY A 171 -39.88 6.22 -5.70
C GLY A 171 -39.61 6.74 -7.11
N PHE A 172 -38.33 6.92 -7.47
CA PHE A 172 -37.97 7.32 -8.82
C PHE A 172 -37.98 6.13 -9.77
N ASP A 173 -38.55 6.34 -10.96
CA ASP A 173 -38.64 5.40 -12.07
C ASP A 173 -38.43 6.15 -13.40
N ASP A 174 -38.46 5.44 -14.52
CA ASP A 174 -38.29 6.05 -15.85
C ASP A 174 -39.43 7.03 -16.24
N ASP A 175 -40.62 6.92 -15.64
CA ASP A 175 -41.78 7.79 -15.92
C ASP A 175 -41.68 9.14 -15.17
N ASN A 176 -41.01 9.16 -14.02
CA ASN A 176 -40.84 10.34 -13.17
C ASN A 176 -39.36 10.78 -13.02
N ALA A 177 -38.47 10.19 -13.84
CA ALA A 177 -37.04 10.38 -13.80
C ALA A 177 -36.63 11.87 -13.81
N PRO A 178 -35.63 12.26 -12.99
CA PRO A 178 -35.08 13.59 -13.07
C PRO A 178 -34.41 13.88 -14.42
N GLY A 179 -34.38 15.16 -14.80
CA GLY A 179 -33.73 15.58 -16.03
C GLY A 179 -32.25 15.13 -16.09
N PRO A 180 -31.78 14.55 -17.22
CA PRO A 180 -30.46 13.95 -17.32
C PRO A 180 -29.32 14.94 -17.05
N GLU A 181 -29.54 16.23 -17.33
CA GLU A 181 -28.57 17.29 -17.05
C GLU A 181 -28.29 17.44 -15.54
N ARG A 182 -29.31 17.27 -14.68
CA ARG A 182 -29.17 17.35 -13.23
C ARG A 182 -28.37 16.16 -12.69
N ILE A 183 -28.69 14.95 -13.16
CA ILE A 183 -27.97 13.72 -12.82
C ILE A 183 -26.50 13.82 -13.21
N GLN A 184 -26.21 14.29 -14.44
CA GLN A 184 -24.84 14.50 -14.89
C GLN A 184 -24.10 15.58 -14.11
N ALA A 185 -24.79 16.66 -13.72
CA ALA A 185 -24.20 17.72 -12.90
C ALA A 185 -23.82 17.20 -11.50
N LEU A 186 -24.70 16.43 -10.87
CA LEU A 186 -24.43 15.77 -9.60
C LEU A 186 -23.27 14.78 -9.73
N LEU A 187 -23.30 13.91 -10.74
CA LEU A 187 -22.25 12.92 -10.98
C LEU A 187 -20.87 13.58 -11.12
N ARG A 188 -20.75 14.74 -11.78
CA ARG A 188 -19.48 15.47 -11.88
C ARG A 188 -18.93 15.95 -10.54
N LEU A 189 -19.78 16.21 -9.56
CA LEU A 189 -19.35 16.59 -8.21
C LEU A 189 -18.90 15.38 -7.39
N LEU A 190 -19.61 14.25 -7.56
CA LEU A 190 -19.38 13.02 -6.80
C LEU A 190 -18.22 12.17 -7.38
N ALA A 191 -17.98 12.22 -8.69
CA ALA A 191 -17.03 11.37 -9.41
C ALA A 191 -15.58 11.87 -9.31
N VAL A 192 -15.04 11.92 -8.09
CA VAL A 192 -13.64 12.30 -7.81
C VAL A 192 -12.89 11.14 -7.14
N PRO A 193 -11.55 11.02 -7.34
CA PRO A 193 -10.75 9.91 -6.79
C PRO A 193 -10.96 9.67 -5.29
N GLU A 194 -10.96 10.74 -4.49
CA GLU A 194 -11.09 10.65 -3.04
C GLU A 194 -12.47 10.12 -2.61
N ALA A 195 -13.52 10.45 -3.37
CA ALA A 195 -14.85 9.91 -3.14
C ALA A 195 -14.95 8.44 -3.55
N PHE A 196 -14.22 8.02 -4.60
CA PHE A 196 -14.15 6.62 -5.01
C PHE A 196 -13.43 5.73 -4.00
N GLU A 197 -12.40 6.24 -3.32
CA GLU A 197 -11.75 5.51 -2.22
C GLU A 197 -12.75 5.18 -1.10
N VAL A 198 -13.62 6.13 -0.75
CA VAL A 198 -14.70 5.93 0.23
C VAL A 198 -15.76 4.97 -0.32
N ALA A 199 -16.22 5.18 -1.55
CA ALA A 199 -17.22 4.34 -2.18
C ALA A 199 -16.76 2.88 -2.39
N ALA A 200 -15.45 2.64 -2.55
CA ALA A 200 -14.88 1.31 -2.72
C ALA A 200 -15.11 0.39 -1.51
N ALA A 201 -15.26 0.95 -0.30
CA ALA A 201 -15.63 0.20 0.90
C ALA A 201 -17.02 -0.47 0.76
N TYR A 202 -17.84 0.03 -0.16
CA TYR A 202 -19.21 -0.41 -0.43
C TYR A 202 -19.34 -1.05 -1.82
N GLY A 203 -18.24 -1.50 -2.44
CA GLY A 203 -18.18 -1.89 -3.85
C GLY A 203 -19.16 -2.95 -4.35
N ASN A 204 -19.79 -3.74 -3.48
CA ASN A 204 -20.88 -4.65 -3.86
C ASN A 204 -22.24 -3.94 -4.03
N GLU A 205 -22.39 -2.74 -3.48
CA GLU A 205 -23.62 -1.93 -3.49
C GLU A 205 -23.63 -0.96 -4.70
N LEU A 206 -22.54 -0.93 -5.48
CA LEU A 206 -22.41 -0.19 -6.74
C LEU A 206 -22.81 -1.02 -7.98
N ASP A 207 -23.03 -2.33 -7.83
CA ASP A 207 -23.38 -3.28 -8.90
C ASP A 207 -24.91 -3.49 -8.94
N VAL A 208 -25.64 -2.39 -9.16
CA VAL A 208 -27.12 -2.39 -9.27
C VAL A 208 -27.51 -2.60 -10.73
N ASP A 209 -28.42 -3.54 -11.00
CA ASP A 209 -29.02 -3.70 -12.32
C ASP A 209 -30.10 -2.63 -12.53
N TYR A 210 -29.69 -1.49 -13.09
CA TYR A 210 -30.56 -0.34 -13.32
C TYR A 210 -31.70 -0.61 -14.32
N GLU A 211 -31.59 -1.63 -15.16
CA GLU A 211 -32.67 -2.01 -16.09
C GLU A 211 -33.76 -2.81 -15.35
N GLU A 212 -33.39 -3.67 -14.40
CA GLU A 212 -34.34 -4.43 -13.58
C GLU A 212 -35.12 -3.53 -12.60
N GLU A 213 -34.50 -2.45 -12.13
CA GLU A 213 -35.10 -1.49 -11.19
C GLU A 213 -35.82 -0.31 -11.88
N GLU A 214 -36.06 -0.35 -13.20
CA GLU A 214 -36.71 0.73 -13.97
C GLU A 214 -36.03 2.11 -13.79
N MET A 215 -34.69 2.13 -13.63
CA MET A 215 -33.87 3.32 -13.41
C MET A 215 -32.90 3.58 -14.58
N SER A 216 -33.37 3.49 -15.83
CA SER A 216 -32.51 3.66 -17.02
C SER A 216 -31.82 5.03 -17.07
N PHE A 217 -32.37 6.04 -16.38
CA PHE A 217 -31.77 7.37 -16.23
C PHE A 217 -30.44 7.39 -15.45
N LEU A 218 -30.11 6.33 -14.69
CA LEU A 218 -28.81 6.14 -14.03
C LEU A 218 -27.83 5.28 -14.84
N ALA A 219 -28.19 4.87 -16.06
CA ALA A 219 -27.31 4.03 -16.88
C ALA A 219 -25.91 4.65 -17.05
N GLY A 220 -24.89 3.92 -16.60
CA GLY A 220 -23.49 4.33 -16.64
C GLY A 220 -23.02 5.17 -15.45
N TRP A 221 -23.81 5.28 -14.37
CA TRP A 221 -23.42 5.92 -13.11
C TRP A 221 -22.10 5.38 -12.55
N GLU A 222 -21.84 4.09 -12.71
CA GLU A 222 -20.68 3.34 -12.24
C GLU A 222 -19.44 3.49 -13.14
N GLN A 223 -19.58 4.00 -14.36
CA GLN A 223 -18.48 4.07 -15.34
C GLN A 223 -17.28 4.89 -14.85
N PRO A 224 -17.45 6.08 -14.21
CA PRO A 224 -16.33 6.84 -13.66
C PRO A 224 -15.54 6.06 -12.61
N TYR A 225 -16.23 5.38 -11.68
CA TYR A 225 -15.60 4.52 -10.69
C TYR A 225 -14.85 3.36 -11.33
N HIS A 226 -15.48 2.65 -12.27
CA HIS A 226 -14.81 1.54 -12.97
C HIS A 226 -13.61 1.98 -13.79
N LYS A 227 -13.64 3.18 -14.37
CA LYS A 227 -12.49 3.77 -15.07
C LYS A 227 -11.35 4.06 -14.09
N TRP A 228 -11.64 4.77 -12.99
CA TRP A 228 -10.67 5.05 -11.94
C TRP A 228 -10.10 3.76 -11.34
N LEU A 229 -10.93 2.75 -11.08
CA LEU A 229 -10.54 1.46 -10.55
C LEU A 229 -9.62 0.70 -11.53
N LYS A 230 -9.88 0.79 -12.84
CA LYS A 230 -8.97 0.23 -13.86
C LYS A 230 -7.63 0.96 -13.86
N GLU A 231 -7.62 2.28 -13.77
CA GLU A 231 -6.42 3.11 -13.72
C GLU A 231 -5.59 2.82 -12.45
N CYS A 232 -6.23 2.71 -11.27
CA CYS A 232 -5.56 2.36 -10.01
C CYS A 232 -5.06 0.89 -9.98
N LYS A 233 -5.83 -0.05 -10.53
CA LYS A 233 -5.41 -1.47 -10.63
C LYS A 233 -4.20 -1.67 -11.55
N THR A 234 -3.89 -0.74 -12.46
CA THR A 234 -2.67 -0.79 -13.27
C THR A 234 -1.42 -0.51 -12.45
N ASP A 235 -1.50 0.38 -11.46
CA ASP A 235 -0.38 0.72 -10.57
C ASP A 235 -0.25 -0.30 -9.43
N ASP A 236 -1.37 -0.74 -8.83
CA ASP A 236 -1.37 -1.75 -7.76
C ASP A 236 -0.93 -3.13 -8.24
N LYS A 237 -1.25 -3.55 -9.48
CA LYS A 237 -0.75 -4.83 -10.01
C LYS A 237 0.76 -4.83 -10.22
N GLN A 238 1.36 -3.71 -10.59
CA GLN A 238 2.81 -3.61 -10.73
C GLN A 238 3.51 -3.56 -9.36
N LEU A 239 2.89 -2.91 -8.37
CA LEU A 239 3.39 -2.87 -7.00
C LEU A 239 3.27 -4.24 -6.33
N GLN A 240 2.10 -4.88 -6.39
CA GLN A 240 1.86 -6.23 -5.86
C GLN A 240 2.71 -7.29 -6.56
N ALA A 241 2.91 -7.21 -7.89
CA ALA A 241 3.80 -8.15 -8.60
C ALA A 241 5.26 -7.99 -8.15
N LYS A 242 5.74 -6.75 -7.93
CA LYS A 242 7.09 -6.50 -7.40
C LYS A 242 7.24 -6.96 -5.95
N GLU A 243 6.24 -6.74 -5.11
CA GLU A 243 6.24 -7.22 -3.72
C GLU A 243 6.21 -8.75 -3.66
N LEU A 244 5.43 -9.38 -4.52
CA LEU A 244 5.32 -10.83 -4.62
C LEU A 244 6.59 -11.47 -5.19
N ASP A 245 7.20 -10.86 -6.22
CA ASP A 245 8.49 -11.28 -6.76
C ASP A 245 9.60 -11.16 -5.71
N SER A 246 9.60 -10.08 -4.93
CA SER A 246 10.51 -9.89 -3.80
C SER A 246 10.29 -10.96 -2.72
N PHE A 247 9.03 -11.28 -2.39
CA PHE A 247 8.68 -12.36 -1.46
C PHE A 247 9.20 -13.72 -1.95
N TYR A 248 8.96 -14.06 -3.22
CA TYR A 248 9.45 -15.30 -3.81
C TYR A 248 10.97 -15.38 -3.79
N GLY A 249 11.67 -14.28 -4.11
CA GLY A 249 13.12 -14.20 -4.00
C GLY A 249 13.61 -14.47 -2.57
N GLN A 250 13.00 -13.85 -1.56
CA GLN A 250 13.37 -14.06 -0.15
C GLN A 250 13.14 -15.50 0.32
N VAL A 251 11.97 -16.08 0.00
CA VAL A 251 11.64 -17.46 0.38
C VAL A 251 12.57 -18.45 -0.32
N MET A 252 12.92 -18.21 -1.58
CA MET A 252 13.90 -19.00 -2.31
C MET A 252 15.25 -19.05 -1.56
N TYR A 253 15.79 -17.90 -1.10
CA TYR A 253 17.04 -17.88 -0.34
C TYR A 253 16.95 -18.66 0.98
N GLN A 254 15.81 -18.64 1.67
CA GLN A 254 15.60 -19.44 2.88
C GLN A 254 15.67 -20.94 2.58
N TYR A 255 15.13 -21.39 1.45
CA TYR A 255 15.20 -22.79 1.04
C TYR A 255 16.61 -23.21 0.59
N ILE A 256 17.37 -22.33 -0.08
CA ILE A 256 18.79 -22.55 -0.36
C ILE A 256 19.57 -22.81 0.94
N GLN A 257 19.36 -21.99 1.96
CA GLN A 257 20.03 -22.13 3.26
C GLN A 257 19.72 -23.46 3.95
N ARG A 258 18.53 -24.03 3.70
CA ARG A 258 18.09 -25.33 4.22
C ARG A 258 18.45 -26.50 3.29
N HIS A 259 19.19 -26.25 2.22
CA HIS A 259 19.55 -27.22 1.18
C HIS A 259 18.36 -27.90 0.50
N ASN A 260 17.19 -27.24 0.47
CA ASN A 260 16.02 -27.70 -0.29
C ASN A 260 15.94 -26.97 -1.63
N PHE A 261 16.73 -27.46 -2.58
CA PHE A 261 16.92 -26.80 -3.87
C PHE A 261 15.74 -26.98 -4.85
N GLU A 262 14.93 -28.02 -4.67
CA GLU A 262 13.70 -28.20 -5.46
C GLU A 262 12.68 -27.11 -5.15
N GLU A 263 12.44 -26.83 -3.86
CA GLU A 263 11.57 -25.73 -3.46
C GLU A 263 12.17 -24.37 -3.81
N ALA A 264 13.49 -24.20 -3.68
CA ALA A 264 14.16 -22.97 -4.11
C ALA A 264 13.93 -22.66 -5.60
N ASP A 265 14.13 -23.64 -6.50
CA ASP A 265 13.85 -23.45 -7.94
C ASP A 265 12.35 -23.23 -8.20
N ARG A 266 11.46 -23.90 -7.45
CA ARG A 266 10.02 -23.66 -7.54
C ARG A 266 9.67 -22.20 -7.25
N TYR A 267 10.15 -21.63 -6.15
CA TYR A 267 9.92 -20.22 -5.83
C TYR A 267 10.57 -19.26 -6.83
N ALA A 268 11.79 -19.56 -7.27
CA ALA A 268 12.44 -18.78 -8.31
C ALA A 268 11.62 -18.76 -9.61
N SER A 269 11.00 -19.88 -10.00
CA SER A 269 10.19 -19.99 -11.22
C SER A 269 8.88 -19.20 -11.18
N MET A 270 8.37 -18.86 -9.98
CA MET A 270 7.14 -18.09 -9.78
C MET A 270 7.34 -16.58 -9.90
N ILE A 271 8.60 -16.10 -9.98
CA ILE A 271 8.90 -14.69 -10.22
C ILE A 271 8.37 -14.29 -11.61
N THR A 272 7.62 -13.19 -11.66
CA THR A 272 6.95 -12.72 -12.87
C THR A 272 7.89 -11.99 -13.82
N ASP A 273 8.81 -11.18 -13.29
CA ASP A 273 9.85 -10.52 -14.09
C ASP A 273 10.83 -11.55 -14.68
N GLU A 274 10.97 -11.57 -16.02
CA GLU A 274 11.75 -12.59 -16.73
C GLU A 274 13.23 -12.59 -16.33
N TYR A 275 13.81 -11.40 -16.13
CA TYR A 275 15.22 -11.24 -15.79
C TYR A 275 15.50 -11.71 -14.37
N ASN A 276 14.69 -11.26 -13.41
CA ASN A 276 14.78 -11.70 -12.03
C ASN A 276 14.51 -13.20 -11.90
N ARG A 277 13.54 -13.74 -12.62
CA ARG A 277 13.28 -15.17 -12.66
C ARG A 277 14.52 -15.94 -13.11
N LEU A 278 15.14 -15.55 -14.24
CA LEU A 278 16.35 -16.21 -14.72
C LEU A 278 17.49 -16.11 -13.70
N LEU A 279 17.73 -14.92 -13.16
CA LEU A 279 18.76 -14.68 -12.14
C LEU A 279 18.59 -15.59 -10.92
N HIS A 280 17.39 -15.61 -10.33
CA HIS A 280 17.11 -16.39 -9.12
C HIS A 280 17.17 -17.89 -9.38
N ARG A 281 16.74 -18.36 -10.56
CA ARG A 281 16.90 -19.77 -10.96
C ARG A 281 18.37 -20.15 -11.15
N CYS A 282 19.18 -19.28 -11.76
CA CYS A 282 20.62 -19.51 -11.89
C CYS A 282 21.32 -19.55 -10.52
N ILE A 283 20.94 -18.68 -9.58
CA ILE A 283 21.48 -18.68 -8.21
C ILE A 283 21.12 -19.96 -7.46
N ALA A 284 19.85 -20.41 -7.52
CA ALA A 284 19.42 -21.67 -6.93
C ALA A 284 20.15 -22.87 -7.56
N GLY A 285 20.32 -22.84 -8.89
CA GLY A 285 21.10 -23.80 -9.65
C GLY A 285 22.55 -23.88 -9.17
N TYR A 286 23.25 -22.75 -9.18
CA TYR A 286 24.62 -22.63 -8.71
C TYR A 286 24.79 -23.14 -7.27
N ALA A 287 23.94 -22.70 -6.34
CA ALA A 287 24.02 -23.09 -4.94
C ALA A 287 23.85 -24.59 -4.73
N CYS A 288 22.97 -25.24 -5.51
CA CYS A 288 22.80 -26.69 -5.50
C CYS A 288 24.07 -27.41 -5.95
N HIS A 289 24.63 -27.02 -7.11
CA HIS A 289 25.84 -27.65 -7.64
C HIS A 289 27.05 -27.42 -6.73
N GLN A 290 27.16 -26.23 -6.12
CA GLN A 290 28.18 -25.95 -5.13
C GLN A 290 28.04 -26.87 -3.92
N TRP A 291 26.82 -27.01 -3.38
CA TRP A 291 26.55 -27.90 -2.26
C TRP A 291 26.87 -29.36 -2.60
N LEU A 292 26.55 -29.83 -3.80
CA LEU A 292 26.83 -31.20 -4.25
C LEU A 292 28.33 -31.55 -4.23
N THR A 293 29.24 -30.57 -4.37
CA THR A 293 30.69 -30.83 -4.22
C THR A 293 31.10 -31.29 -2.82
N THR A 294 30.25 -31.04 -1.82
CA THR A 294 30.46 -31.45 -0.42
C THR A 294 29.81 -32.79 -0.09
N GLN A 295 29.05 -33.37 -1.02
CA GLN A 295 28.26 -34.59 -0.80
C GLN A 295 28.97 -35.83 -1.36
N GLU A 296 28.40 -37.01 -1.12
CA GLU A 296 28.94 -38.27 -1.64
C GLU A 296 28.96 -38.27 -3.19
N PRO A 297 30.04 -38.78 -3.81
CA PRO A 297 30.15 -38.87 -5.26
C PRO A 297 28.96 -39.63 -5.89
N GLY A 298 28.29 -39.01 -6.85
CA GLY A 298 27.13 -39.60 -7.54
C GLY A 298 25.77 -39.10 -7.04
N THR A 299 25.73 -38.24 -6.02
CA THR A 299 24.51 -37.51 -5.63
C THR A 299 24.05 -36.63 -6.80
N LEU A 300 22.79 -36.80 -7.24
CA LEU A 300 22.24 -36.07 -8.39
C LEU A 300 21.45 -34.84 -7.94
N PRO A 301 21.47 -33.74 -8.73
CA PRO A 301 20.60 -32.59 -8.48
C PRO A 301 19.13 -32.94 -8.73
N PRO A 302 18.17 -32.16 -8.16
CA PRO A 302 16.75 -32.27 -8.48
C PRO A 302 16.48 -32.12 -9.99
N SER A 303 15.51 -32.86 -10.51
CA SER A 303 15.29 -33.02 -11.96
C SER A 303 14.84 -31.76 -12.72
N ARG A 304 14.32 -30.74 -12.03
CA ARG A 304 13.84 -29.48 -12.63
C ARG A 304 14.82 -28.32 -12.54
N LEU A 305 15.87 -28.50 -11.74
CA LEU A 305 16.89 -27.48 -11.48
C LEU A 305 17.85 -27.37 -12.66
N LEU A 306 18.31 -26.15 -12.95
CA LEU A 306 19.26 -25.90 -14.05
C LEU A 306 20.55 -26.69 -13.84
N SER A 307 20.99 -27.39 -14.88
CA SER A 307 22.31 -28.02 -14.93
C SER A 307 23.41 -26.94 -14.90
N LEU A 308 24.61 -27.31 -14.46
CA LEU A 308 25.70 -26.35 -14.34
C LEU A 308 26.07 -25.63 -15.65
N PRO A 309 26.01 -26.27 -16.84
CA PRO A 309 26.12 -25.57 -18.13
C PRO A 309 24.98 -24.58 -18.39
N GLU A 310 23.73 -24.91 -18.06
CA GLU A 310 22.58 -24.00 -18.21
C GLU A 310 22.68 -22.82 -17.23
N VAL A 311 23.21 -23.02 -16.02
CA VAL A 311 23.52 -21.95 -15.08
C VAL A 311 24.54 -20.99 -15.67
N LYS A 312 25.62 -21.51 -16.28
CA LYS A 312 26.63 -20.70 -16.99
C LYS A 312 25.99 -19.88 -18.12
N GLU A 313 25.26 -20.52 -19.01
CA GLU A 313 24.59 -19.85 -20.14
C GLU A 313 23.63 -18.76 -19.65
N GLY A 314 22.89 -19.03 -18.57
CA GLY A 314 21.99 -18.06 -17.96
C GLY A 314 22.72 -16.81 -17.44
N PHE A 315 23.83 -16.97 -16.72
CA PHE A 315 24.63 -15.82 -16.27
C PHE A 315 25.36 -15.10 -17.42
N GLU A 316 25.78 -15.80 -18.48
CA GLU A 316 26.32 -15.19 -19.70
C GLU A 316 25.26 -14.32 -20.38
N ARG A 317 24.03 -14.83 -20.53
CA ARG A 317 22.89 -14.08 -21.08
C ARG A 317 22.60 -12.84 -20.23
N LEU A 318 22.51 -12.98 -18.91
CA LEU A 318 22.24 -11.87 -18.00
C LEU A 318 23.35 -10.80 -18.04
N SER A 319 24.61 -11.21 -18.15
CA SER A 319 25.76 -10.30 -18.23
C SER A 319 25.83 -9.50 -19.55
N GLY A 320 25.13 -9.95 -20.60
CA GLY A 320 25.01 -9.26 -21.89
C GLY A 320 23.86 -8.26 -21.98
N LEU A 321 23.00 -8.16 -20.95
CA LEU A 321 21.85 -7.27 -20.92
C LEU A 321 22.22 -5.87 -20.39
N PRO A 322 21.44 -4.82 -20.74
CA PRO A 322 21.65 -3.46 -20.22
C PRO A 322 21.11 -3.31 -18.78
N LEU A 323 21.66 -4.07 -17.84
CA LEU A 323 21.27 -4.04 -16.42
C LEU A 323 22.07 -2.97 -15.64
N PRO A 324 21.56 -2.53 -14.46
CA PRO A 324 22.33 -1.69 -13.55
C PRO A 324 23.69 -2.30 -13.19
N GLU A 325 24.71 -1.47 -12.98
CA GLU A 325 26.09 -1.92 -12.73
C GLU A 325 26.21 -2.90 -11.55
N LYS A 326 25.41 -2.70 -10.51
CA LYS A 326 25.35 -3.59 -9.33
C LYS A 326 24.86 -5.01 -9.68
N ASP A 327 23.86 -5.11 -10.55
CA ASP A 327 23.27 -6.39 -10.94
C ASP A 327 24.18 -7.12 -11.93
N LEU A 328 24.83 -6.37 -12.83
CA LEU A 328 25.88 -6.90 -13.71
C LEU A 328 27.07 -7.43 -12.90
N ALA A 329 27.51 -6.71 -11.88
CA ALA A 329 28.60 -7.17 -11.01
C ALA A 329 28.24 -8.49 -10.33
N THR A 330 27.00 -8.62 -9.84
CA THR A 330 26.49 -9.86 -9.22
C THR A 330 26.50 -11.02 -10.22
N CYS A 331 25.98 -10.82 -11.44
CA CYS A 331 25.98 -11.84 -12.48
C CYS A 331 27.40 -12.28 -12.86
N ARG A 332 28.34 -11.33 -12.99
CA ARG A 332 29.74 -11.60 -13.32
C ARG A 332 30.45 -12.42 -12.23
N VAL A 333 30.18 -12.14 -10.95
CA VAL A 333 30.74 -12.92 -9.83
C VAL A 333 30.24 -14.36 -9.86
N PHE A 334 28.92 -14.56 -10.01
CA PHE A 334 28.36 -15.91 -10.09
C PHE A 334 28.81 -16.66 -11.35
N LEU A 335 28.95 -15.99 -12.49
CA LEU A 335 29.52 -16.59 -13.70
C LEU A 335 30.96 -17.05 -13.47
N LEU A 336 31.79 -16.22 -12.85
CA LEU A 336 33.16 -16.56 -12.50
C LEU A 336 33.21 -17.80 -11.58
N GLN A 337 32.40 -17.83 -10.53
CA GLN A 337 32.30 -18.99 -9.63
C GLN A 337 31.80 -20.25 -10.34
N THR A 338 30.85 -20.11 -11.27
CA THR A 338 30.31 -21.21 -12.08
C THR A 338 31.37 -21.81 -13.00
N LEU A 339 32.23 -20.98 -13.61
CA LEU A 339 33.37 -21.44 -14.42
C LEU A 339 34.36 -22.26 -13.58
N GLY A 340 34.64 -21.82 -12.36
CA GLY A 340 35.48 -22.56 -11.41
C GLY A 340 34.89 -23.93 -11.07
N LEU A 341 33.57 -23.99 -10.86
CA LEU A 341 32.85 -25.22 -10.53
C LEU A 341 32.78 -26.21 -11.72
N LEU A 342 32.70 -25.70 -12.95
CA LEU A 342 32.78 -26.50 -14.17
C LEU A 342 34.18 -27.05 -14.47
N GLY A 343 35.21 -26.52 -13.79
CA GLY A 343 36.60 -26.83 -14.08
C GLY A 343 37.15 -26.16 -15.33
N ASP A 344 36.46 -25.15 -15.88
CA ASP A 344 36.95 -24.35 -17.01
C ASP A 344 37.90 -23.25 -16.51
N TYR A 345 39.04 -23.69 -15.98
CA TYR A 345 40.05 -22.82 -15.38
C TYR A 345 40.66 -21.80 -16.36
N PRO A 346 40.88 -22.11 -17.66
CA PRO A 346 41.31 -21.10 -18.63
C PRO A 346 40.29 -19.96 -18.78
N ALA A 347 39.00 -20.26 -18.92
CA ALA A 347 37.97 -19.23 -19.02
C ALA A 347 37.82 -18.44 -17.70
N PHE A 348 37.89 -19.13 -16.56
CA PHE A 348 37.91 -18.52 -15.24
C PHE A 348 39.02 -17.46 -15.11
N ILE A 349 40.26 -17.83 -15.44
CA ILE A 349 41.42 -16.94 -15.34
C ILE A 349 41.25 -15.75 -16.30
N GLY A 350 40.82 -15.99 -17.54
CA GLY A 350 40.59 -14.93 -18.52
C GLY A 350 39.54 -13.92 -18.06
N MET A 351 38.42 -14.40 -17.55
CA MET A 351 37.36 -13.54 -17.02
C MET A 351 37.81 -12.77 -15.78
N GLN A 352 38.48 -13.41 -14.83
CA GLN A 352 39.05 -12.75 -13.66
C GLN A 352 39.98 -11.61 -14.08
N GLN A 353 40.90 -11.85 -15.03
CA GLN A 353 41.82 -10.82 -15.51
C GLN A 353 41.10 -9.63 -16.15
N SER A 354 40.03 -9.88 -16.92
CA SER A 354 39.22 -8.80 -17.49
C SER A 354 38.57 -7.94 -16.40
N LEU A 355 37.97 -8.57 -15.38
CA LEU A 355 37.31 -7.86 -14.28
C LEU A 355 38.31 -7.03 -13.46
N PHE A 356 39.50 -7.55 -13.21
CA PHE A 356 40.52 -6.83 -12.45
C PHE A 356 41.19 -5.73 -13.27
N THR A 357 41.30 -5.87 -14.60
CA THR A 357 41.71 -4.76 -15.48
C THR A 357 40.75 -3.58 -15.34
N GLU A 358 39.44 -3.83 -15.49
CA GLU A 358 38.40 -2.79 -15.34
C GLU A 358 38.43 -2.14 -13.93
N ALA A 359 38.62 -2.96 -12.89
CA ALA A 359 38.66 -2.47 -11.50
C ALA A 359 39.89 -1.60 -11.23
N VAL A 360 41.07 -1.97 -11.75
CA VAL A 360 42.30 -1.17 -11.61
C VAL A 360 42.16 0.16 -12.36
N GLU A 361 41.65 0.15 -13.60
CA GLU A 361 41.41 1.37 -14.38
C GLU A 361 40.46 2.35 -13.66
N LYS A 362 39.42 1.83 -13.01
CA LYS A 362 38.52 2.65 -12.18
C LYS A 362 39.22 3.18 -10.94
N LEU A 363 40.00 2.34 -10.25
CA LEU A 363 40.72 2.71 -9.03
C LEU A 363 41.76 3.81 -9.28
N GLU A 364 42.40 3.83 -10.45
CA GLU A 364 43.34 4.88 -10.85
C GLU A 364 42.68 6.27 -10.89
N GLN A 365 41.39 6.34 -11.21
CA GLN A 365 40.61 7.59 -11.28
C GLN A 365 40.26 8.16 -9.90
N TYR A 366 40.41 7.39 -8.82
CA TYR A 366 40.13 7.88 -7.46
C TYR A 366 41.23 8.85 -6.99
N PRO A 367 40.86 9.91 -6.24
CA PRO A 367 41.82 10.83 -5.66
C PRO A 367 42.74 10.10 -4.66
N GLU A 368 43.99 10.52 -4.61
CA GLU A 368 44.95 10.01 -3.63
C GLU A 368 44.47 10.28 -2.20
N GLY A 369 44.56 9.26 -1.34
CA GLY A 369 44.10 9.33 0.03
C GLY A 369 43.82 7.96 0.62
N GLU A 370 43.39 7.98 1.88
CA GLU A 370 43.11 6.77 2.67
C GLU A 370 42.11 5.83 1.99
N THR A 371 41.01 6.36 1.44
CA THR A 371 39.98 5.56 0.76
C THR A 371 40.53 4.81 -0.45
N LYS A 372 41.39 5.45 -1.26
CA LYS A 372 42.04 4.80 -2.41
C LYS A 372 42.99 3.71 -1.95
N GLN A 373 43.75 3.95 -0.88
CA GLN A 373 44.69 2.97 -0.33
C GLN A 373 43.96 1.76 0.25
N MET A 374 42.85 1.96 0.97
CA MET A 374 42.01 0.88 1.47
C MET A 374 41.42 0.03 0.33
N GLN A 375 40.93 0.67 -0.74
CA GLN A 375 40.42 -0.03 -1.91
C GLN A 375 41.54 -0.78 -2.68
N GLN A 376 42.75 -0.21 -2.77
CA GLN A 376 43.91 -0.89 -3.37
C GLN A 376 44.28 -2.16 -2.59
N ILE A 377 44.31 -2.09 -1.26
CA ILE A 377 44.57 -3.25 -0.40
C ILE A 377 43.49 -4.32 -0.62
N ALA A 378 42.21 -3.93 -0.50
CA ALA A 378 41.08 -4.84 -0.63
C ALA A 378 41.05 -5.52 -2.00
N LEU A 379 41.26 -4.76 -3.08
CA LEU A 379 41.30 -5.29 -4.45
C LEU A 379 42.48 -6.26 -4.63
N SER A 380 43.65 -5.91 -4.12
CA SER A 380 44.85 -6.76 -4.20
C SER A 380 44.62 -8.10 -3.50
N ILE A 381 44.15 -8.08 -2.24
CA ILE A 381 43.87 -9.31 -1.48
C ILE A 381 42.80 -10.15 -2.17
N SER A 382 41.72 -9.51 -2.66
CA SER A 382 40.63 -10.19 -3.36
C SER A 382 41.11 -10.96 -4.60
N TYR A 383 42.04 -10.40 -5.37
CA TYR A 383 42.62 -11.08 -6.53
C TYR A 383 43.24 -12.43 -6.17
N TYR A 384 44.12 -12.43 -5.15
CA TYR A 384 44.79 -13.64 -4.68
C TYR A 384 43.81 -14.61 -4.02
N GLN A 385 42.85 -14.10 -3.24
CA GLN A 385 41.86 -14.91 -2.55
C GLN A 385 40.96 -15.67 -3.55
N ILE A 386 40.56 -15.02 -4.64
CA ILE A 386 39.74 -15.65 -5.69
C ILE A 386 40.52 -16.79 -6.37
N LEU A 387 41.80 -16.59 -6.71
CA LEU A 387 42.65 -17.65 -7.26
C LEU A 387 42.87 -18.80 -6.26
N TYR A 388 43.13 -18.46 -5.00
CA TYR A 388 43.37 -19.42 -3.94
C TYR A 388 42.14 -20.30 -3.67
N THR A 389 40.95 -19.72 -3.69
CA THR A 389 39.70 -20.42 -3.33
C THR A 389 39.14 -21.26 -4.48
N ASN A 390 39.27 -20.81 -5.74
CA ASN A 390 38.56 -21.41 -6.86
C ASN A 390 39.42 -22.34 -7.74
N LEU A 391 40.75 -22.26 -7.66
CA LEU A 391 41.63 -23.20 -8.37
C LEU A 391 41.97 -24.39 -7.45
N PRO A 392 41.90 -25.64 -7.94
CA PRO A 392 42.39 -26.82 -7.21
C PRO A 392 43.88 -26.73 -6.88
N ASP A 393 44.32 -27.36 -5.79
CA ASP A 393 45.73 -27.37 -5.38
C ASP A 393 46.62 -28.16 -6.34
N ASP A 394 46.06 -29.16 -7.02
CA ASP A 394 46.71 -29.95 -8.06
C ASP A 394 46.64 -29.28 -9.45
N TYR A 395 45.94 -28.15 -9.59
CA TYR A 395 45.90 -27.40 -10.85
C TYR A 395 47.30 -26.88 -11.20
N PRO A 396 47.87 -27.33 -12.33
CA PRO A 396 49.20 -26.91 -12.73
C PRO A 396 49.21 -25.39 -12.89
N SER A 397 50.06 -24.72 -12.11
CA SER A 397 50.24 -23.25 -12.09
C SER A 397 49.33 -22.45 -11.16
N LYS A 398 48.54 -23.02 -10.23
CA LYS A 398 47.85 -22.20 -9.19
C LYS A 398 48.82 -21.29 -8.43
N LYS A 399 49.87 -21.86 -7.82
CA LYS A 399 50.96 -21.09 -7.19
C LYS A 399 51.72 -20.21 -8.21
N GLY A 400 51.78 -20.62 -9.47
CA GLY A 400 52.44 -19.87 -10.54
C GLY A 400 51.71 -18.57 -10.88
N TRP A 401 50.38 -18.63 -11.04
CA TRP A 401 49.50 -17.48 -11.27
C TRP A 401 49.50 -16.54 -10.08
N MET A 402 49.40 -17.08 -8.86
CA MET A 402 49.51 -16.25 -7.66
C MET A 402 50.88 -15.59 -7.51
N ARG A 403 52.00 -16.26 -7.86
CA ARG A 403 53.33 -15.62 -7.83
C ARG A 403 53.57 -14.62 -8.96
N LYS A 404 52.84 -14.75 -10.08
CA LYS A 404 52.92 -13.81 -11.20
C LYS A 404 52.31 -12.45 -10.83
N GLY A 405 51.36 -12.44 -9.89
CA GLY A 405 50.62 -11.25 -9.51
C GLY A 405 49.74 -10.72 -10.64
N PHE A 406 49.17 -9.54 -10.42
CA PHE A 406 48.40 -8.81 -11.44
C PHE A 406 48.95 -7.38 -11.57
N PRO A 407 49.23 -6.91 -12.80
CA PRO A 407 49.71 -5.54 -13.01
C PRO A 407 48.76 -4.50 -12.40
N GLY A 408 49.31 -3.57 -11.61
CA GLY A 408 48.53 -2.51 -10.95
C GLY A 408 47.98 -2.89 -9.57
N LEU A 409 48.12 -4.14 -9.11
CA LEU A 409 47.81 -4.55 -7.74
C LEU A 409 49.08 -4.65 -6.88
N MET A 410 48.88 -4.56 -5.56
CA MET A 410 49.96 -4.76 -4.59
C MET A 410 50.29 -6.24 -4.45
N GLU A 411 51.57 -6.54 -4.26
CA GLU A 411 52.00 -7.85 -3.79
C GLU A 411 51.55 -8.09 -2.35
N LEU A 412 51.26 -9.34 -1.97
CA LEU A 412 50.74 -9.67 -0.63
C LEU A 412 51.60 -9.13 0.53
N PRO A 413 52.95 -9.19 0.49
CA PRO A 413 53.77 -8.61 1.55
C PRO A 413 53.66 -7.08 1.64
N ASP A 414 53.44 -6.41 0.51
CA ASP A 414 53.29 -4.95 0.45
C ASP A 414 51.90 -4.52 0.94
N ALA A 415 50.86 -5.26 0.56
CA ALA A 415 49.51 -5.08 1.11
C ALA A 415 49.49 -5.22 2.64
N LYS A 416 50.13 -6.29 3.17
CA LYS A 416 50.27 -6.50 4.62
C LYS A 416 51.01 -5.35 5.31
N ARG A 417 52.13 -4.89 4.74
CA ARG A 417 52.90 -3.77 5.28
C ARG A 417 52.03 -2.51 5.34
N ARG A 418 51.30 -2.22 4.26
CA ARG A 418 50.43 -1.05 4.18
C ARG A 418 49.27 -1.11 5.18
N CYS A 419 48.70 -2.28 5.43
CA CYS A 419 47.72 -2.45 6.51
C CYS A 419 48.31 -2.06 7.88
N GLY A 420 49.55 -2.45 8.19
CA GLY A 420 50.21 -2.11 9.44
C GLY A 420 50.51 -0.61 9.59
N GLU A 421 50.87 0.06 8.49
CA GLU A 421 51.05 1.52 8.45
C GLU A 421 49.72 2.25 8.71
N LEU A 422 48.65 1.86 7.99
CA LEU A 422 47.32 2.44 8.15
C LEU A 422 46.72 2.17 9.54
N LEU A 423 47.03 1.02 10.15
CA LEU A 423 46.55 0.69 11.49
C LEU A 423 47.11 1.65 12.54
N ALA A 424 48.37 2.08 12.38
CA ALA A 424 49.00 3.06 13.26
C ALA A 424 48.43 4.47 13.05
N GLU A 425 48.03 4.80 11.82
CA GLU A 425 47.46 6.10 11.45
C GLU A 425 45.96 6.21 11.81
N ASN A 426 45.20 5.11 11.70
CA ASN A 426 43.74 5.10 11.80
C ASN A 426 43.22 3.92 12.66
N PRO A 427 43.26 4.05 14.00
CA PRO A 427 42.84 2.99 14.92
C PRO A 427 41.35 2.61 14.81
N GLN A 428 40.52 3.46 14.20
CA GLN A 428 39.09 3.22 14.03
C GLN A 428 38.78 2.10 13.01
N MET A 429 39.73 1.76 12.15
CA MET A 429 39.59 0.68 11.16
C MET A 429 40.37 -0.58 11.55
N ALA A 430 40.74 -0.71 12.83
CA ALA A 430 41.61 -1.78 13.30
C ALA A 430 41.10 -3.18 12.95
N ASP A 431 39.80 -3.43 13.11
CA ASP A 431 39.20 -4.73 12.84
C ASP A 431 39.37 -5.16 11.37
N THR A 432 39.03 -4.28 10.42
CA THR A 432 39.18 -4.55 8.97
C THR A 432 40.65 -4.73 8.56
N LEU A 433 41.53 -3.90 9.10
CA LEU A 433 42.96 -3.98 8.79
C LEU A 433 43.60 -5.25 9.37
N HIS A 434 43.19 -5.67 10.57
CA HIS A 434 43.61 -6.93 11.15
C HIS A 434 43.15 -8.13 10.32
N GLU A 435 41.89 -8.13 9.85
CA GLU A 435 41.35 -9.17 8.98
C GLU A 435 42.16 -9.27 7.66
N TYR A 436 42.44 -8.13 7.01
CA TYR A 436 43.28 -8.10 5.81
C TYR A 436 44.69 -8.64 6.05
N MET A 437 45.31 -8.31 7.19
CA MET A 437 46.62 -8.85 7.54
C MET A 437 46.60 -10.37 7.74
N GLU A 438 45.55 -10.91 8.36
CA GLU A 438 45.37 -12.37 8.55
C GLU A 438 45.15 -13.09 7.21
N GLN A 439 44.35 -12.51 6.31
CA GLN A 439 44.18 -13.02 4.95
C GLN A 439 45.50 -13.02 4.19
N CYS A 440 46.28 -11.92 4.26
CA CYS A 440 47.61 -11.88 3.69
C CYS A 440 48.53 -12.97 4.27
N ASP A 441 48.52 -13.18 5.59
CA ASP A 441 49.36 -14.21 6.22
C ASP A 441 49.03 -15.62 5.74
N THR A 442 47.74 -15.92 5.63
CA THR A 442 47.24 -17.20 5.09
C THR A 442 47.73 -17.42 3.66
N LEU A 443 47.55 -16.42 2.79
CA LEU A 443 47.94 -16.49 1.38
C LEU A 443 49.47 -16.55 1.20
N ILE A 444 50.23 -15.78 1.99
CA ILE A 444 51.70 -15.83 1.99
C ILE A 444 52.19 -17.19 2.45
N GLN A 445 51.59 -17.75 3.51
CA GLN A 445 51.95 -19.08 4.00
C GLN A 445 51.69 -20.16 2.95
N TYR A 446 50.58 -20.08 2.22
CA TYR A 446 50.29 -20.99 1.12
C TYR A 446 51.31 -20.90 -0.03
N LEU A 447 51.87 -19.71 -0.31
CA LEU A 447 52.83 -19.50 -1.39
C LEU A 447 54.27 -19.91 -1.06
N LYS A 448 54.58 -20.11 0.23
CA LYS A 448 55.79 -20.81 0.68
C LYS A 448 55.74 -22.27 0.21
#